data_AF-A0AA39FEA9-F1
#
_entry.id   AF-A0AA39FEA9-F1
#
_cell.length_a   1.000
_cell.length_b   1.000
_cell.length_c   1.000
_cell.angle_alpha   90.00
_cell.angle_beta   90.00
_cell.angle_gamma   90.00
#
_symmetry.space_group_name_H-M   'P 1'
#
loop_
_entity.id
_entity.type
_entity.pdbx_description
1 polymer ?
#
loop_
_entity_poly.entity_id
_entity_poly.type
_entity_poly.pdbx_seq_one_letter_code
_entity_poly.pdbx_strand_id
1 'polypeptide(L)'
;MSQIPLMRGEKNMSQTVDMYSRVILEVGLPGDTWKYCIERQSLADKSEWFRALLTGDMAPPPSDPPPTISLQYVEKRAFDHLLRYIRGDQVHFHSISTARATLDAAHSYLCSELAKMAVDYLIKNLASTNVLSIYHGLTLYSINPADELEQIPSAPPLPGDDAIEIAVGCTRLLNACLNVIDSAADDVLRQEGFEELTIQEIARLARRDELKLGKETILFNALEKWSASECRRHGIEPTPNNKRDALSDEIWYSVRYLLMTDREFIEGPMASGILSSGESAAIVAKILGHNKHQQNAQDSHIIPCRLIATPRNRKSSVVKSKSIMKPGKKECDDNKKNRRKECASQGQRACARVGDLVIRALACVFD
;
A
#
# COMPACT_ATOMS: atom_id res chain seq x y z
N MET A 1 22.10 -86.16 11.05
CA MET A 1 22.95 -84.95 10.93
C MET A 1 22.27 -84.05 9.92
N SER A 2 21.42 -83.12 10.38
CA SER A 2 21.73 -81.68 10.64
C SER A 2 21.80 -80.89 9.32
N GLN A 3 21.05 -79.82 9.04
CA GLN A 3 20.26 -78.89 9.87
C GLN A 3 19.28 -78.13 8.95
N ILE A 4 18.09 -77.82 9.47
CA ILE A 4 17.20 -76.77 8.96
C ILE A 4 17.78 -75.40 9.39
N PRO A 5 17.71 -74.38 8.52
CA PRO A 5 17.45 -73.02 9.00
C PRO A 5 16.17 -72.49 8.33
N LEU A 6 15.02 -72.41 9.04
CA LEU A 6 14.57 -71.28 9.86
C LEU A 6 14.47 -69.96 9.09
N MET A 7 13.22 -69.64 8.74
CA MET A 7 12.64 -68.33 8.46
C MET A 7 13.54 -67.16 8.94
N ARG A 8 14.08 -66.40 7.98
CA ARG A 8 14.77 -65.13 8.27
C ARG A 8 13.94 -63.96 7.73
N GLY A 9 13.03 -63.51 8.58
CA GLY A 9 12.64 -62.11 8.78
C GLY A 9 12.05 -61.34 7.60
N GLU A 10 10.73 -61.21 7.60
CA GLU A 10 9.95 -60.13 7.00
C GLU A 10 10.27 -58.75 7.64
N LYS A 11 11.54 -58.32 7.64
CA LYS A 11 11.97 -57.03 8.21
C LYS A 11 12.63 -56.05 7.24
N ASN A 12 12.81 -56.42 5.97
CA ASN A 12 13.59 -55.60 5.03
C ASN A 12 12.81 -54.92 3.90
N MET A 13 11.49 -55.09 3.79
CA MET A 13 10.68 -54.37 2.77
C MET A 13 10.13 -53.02 3.24
N SER A 14 10.05 -52.79 4.55
CA SER A 14 9.57 -51.52 5.12
C SER A 14 10.69 -50.53 5.43
N GLN A 15 11.95 -50.97 5.55
CA GLN A 15 13.09 -50.08 5.81
C GLN A 15 13.72 -49.51 4.53
N THR A 16 13.60 -50.20 3.40
CA THR A 16 14.16 -49.73 2.12
C THR A 16 13.32 -48.61 1.50
N VAL A 17 12.00 -48.64 1.66
CA VAL A 17 11.09 -47.57 1.19
C VAL A 17 11.32 -46.26 1.96
N ASP A 18 11.73 -46.35 3.23
CA ASP A 18 11.87 -45.20 4.14
C ASP A 18 13.12 -44.33 3.87
N MET A 19 14.18 -44.89 3.27
CA MET A 19 15.41 -44.14 2.95
C MET A 19 15.29 -43.34 1.63
N TYR A 20 14.45 -43.78 0.70
CA TYR A 20 14.22 -43.11 -0.58
C TYR A 20 13.16 -41.99 -0.51
N SER A 21 12.45 -41.89 0.60
CA SER A 21 11.46 -40.84 0.88
C SER A 21 12.08 -39.56 1.46
N ARG A 22 13.40 -39.51 1.69
CA ARG A 22 14.06 -38.38 2.36
C ARG A 22 14.72 -37.42 1.37
N VAL A 23 14.78 -36.16 1.76
CA VAL A 23 15.44 -35.07 1.02
C VAL A 23 16.23 -34.21 2.00
N ILE A 24 17.36 -33.67 1.54
CA ILE A 24 18.15 -32.71 2.30
C ILE A 24 17.82 -31.31 1.77
N LEU A 25 17.22 -30.46 2.60
CA LEU A 25 17.02 -29.05 2.29
C LEU A 25 18.21 -28.26 2.81
N GLU A 26 18.94 -27.60 1.91
CA GLU A 26 19.97 -26.64 2.25
C GLU A 26 19.38 -25.23 2.20
N VAL A 27 19.19 -24.61 3.35
CA VAL A 27 18.47 -23.33 3.49
C VAL A 27 19.41 -22.25 4.00
N GLY A 28 19.35 -21.05 3.44
CA GLY A 28 20.06 -19.89 3.97
C GLY A 28 20.64 -18.97 2.89
N LEU A 29 21.47 -18.03 3.33
CA LEU A 29 22.20 -17.13 2.43
C LEU A 29 23.52 -17.78 1.99
N PRO A 30 24.08 -17.42 0.83
CA PRO A 30 25.40 -17.91 0.41
C PRO A 30 26.45 -17.63 1.49
N GLY A 31 26.98 -18.69 2.10
CA GLY A 31 27.96 -18.62 3.19
C GLY A 31 27.42 -18.88 4.60
N ASP A 32 26.09 -18.85 4.80
CA ASP A 32 25.42 -19.22 6.05
C ASP A 32 24.21 -20.10 5.74
N THR A 33 24.50 -21.37 5.40
CA THR A 33 23.50 -22.37 5.02
C THR A 33 23.38 -23.48 6.07
N TRP A 34 22.17 -23.99 6.24
CA TRP A 34 21.82 -25.08 7.15
C TRP A 34 21.17 -26.22 6.40
N LYS A 35 21.49 -27.46 6.81
CA LYS A 35 20.97 -28.67 6.17
C LYS A 35 19.93 -29.34 7.05
N TYR A 36 18.77 -29.65 6.47
CA TYR A 36 17.67 -30.33 7.15
C TYR A 36 17.32 -31.60 6.38
N CYS A 37 17.39 -32.76 7.04
CA CYS A 37 16.95 -34.03 6.47
C CYS A 37 15.47 -34.25 6.85
N ILE A 38 14.59 -34.27 5.86
CA ILE A 38 13.14 -34.31 6.06
C ILE A 38 12.51 -35.31 5.08
N GLU A 39 11.36 -35.85 5.45
CA GLU A 39 10.56 -36.72 4.58
C GLU A 39 9.79 -35.91 3.54
N ARG A 40 9.83 -36.35 2.27
CA ARG A 40 9.17 -35.69 1.14
C ARG A 40 7.66 -35.59 1.35
N GLN A 41 7.03 -36.66 1.83
CA GLN A 41 5.57 -36.70 1.99
C GLN A 41 5.07 -35.72 3.04
N SER A 42 5.74 -35.63 4.18
CA SER A 42 5.41 -34.66 5.25
C SER A 42 5.40 -33.22 4.74
N LEU A 43 6.32 -32.85 3.85
CA LEU A 43 6.39 -31.53 3.21
C LEU A 43 5.27 -31.36 2.17
N ALA A 44 5.08 -32.36 1.31
CA ALA A 44 4.10 -32.34 0.23
C ALA A 44 2.65 -32.28 0.75
N ASP A 45 2.35 -32.91 1.88
CA ASP A 45 1.00 -32.92 2.48
C ASP A 45 0.59 -31.55 3.06
N LYS A 46 1.56 -30.67 3.32
CA LYS A 46 1.35 -29.40 4.04
C LYS A 46 1.55 -28.16 3.17
N SER A 47 2.05 -28.33 1.96
CA SER A 47 2.42 -27.24 1.06
C SER A 47 2.34 -27.71 -0.39
N GLU A 48 1.51 -27.03 -1.15
CA GLU A 48 1.38 -27.23 -2.59
C GLU A 48 2.69 -26.95 -3.34
N TRP A 49 3.49 -26.01 -2.84
CA TRP A 49 4.81 -25.72 -3.40
C TRP A 49 5.78 -26.90 -3.23
N PHE A 50 5.86 -27.46 -2.02
CA PHE A 50 6.71 -28.63 -1.78
C PHE A 50 6.17 -29.88 -2.48
N ARG A 51 4.85 -30.03 -2.61
CA ARG A 51 4.21 -31.09 -3.40
C ARG A 51 4.69 -31.02 -4.85
N ALA A 52 4.61 -29.85 -5.48
CA ALA A 52 5.10 -29.66 -6.84
C ALA A 52 6.60 -29.95 -6.97
N LEU A 53 7.42 -29.50 -6.02
CA LEU A 53 8.87 -29.67 -6.04
C LEU A 53 9.33 -31.12 -5.82
N LEU A 54 8.71 -31.84 -4.89
CA LEU A 54 9.19 -33.13 -4.38
C LEU A 54 8.43 -34.33 -4.94
N THR A 55 7.21 -34.12 -5.43
CA THR A 55 6.34 -35.18 -5.98
C THR A 55 5.90 -34.94 -7.43
N GLY A 56 6.29 -33.81 -8.04
CA GLY A 56 6.06 -33.55 -9.46
C GLY A 56 7.02 -34.29 -10.39
N ASP A 57 6.77 -34.21 -11.70
CA ASP A 57 7.55 -34.90 -12.74
C ASP A 57 9.03 -34.44 -12.81
N MET A 58 9.33 -33.26 -12.28
CA MET A 58 10.67 -32.67 -12.20
C MET A 58 11.36 -32.94 -10.85
N ALA A 59 10.75 -33.73 -9.96
CA ALA A 59 11.30 -34.00 -8.65
C ALA A 59 12.61 -34.80 -8.76
N PRO A 60 13.63 -34.51 -7.92
CA PRO A 60 14.87 -35.26 -7.92
C PRO A 60 14.59 -36.76 -7.69
N PRO A 61 15.12 -37.66 -8.55
CA PRO A 61 14.93 -39.08 -8.36
C PRO A 61 15.49 -39.50 -6.99
N PRO A 62 14.92 -40.51 -6.34
CA PRO A 62 15.48 -41.02 -5.10
C PRO A 62 16.91 -41.52 -5.33
N SER A 63 17.86 -41.04 -4.53
CA SER A 63 19.28 -41.37 -4.62
C SER A 63 19.86 -41.70 -3.25
N ASP A 64 20.99 -42.40 -3.23
CA ASP A 64 21.83 -42.60 -2.04
C ASP A 64 23.23 -42.02 -2.32
N PRO A 65 23.65 -40.92 -1.66
CA PRO A 65 22.94 -40.20 -0.59
C PRO A 65 21.68 -39.45 -1.07
N PRO A 66 20.77 -39.06 -0.15
CA PRO A 66 19.55 -38.33 -0.50
C PRO A 66 19.84 -37.05 -1.29
N PRO A 67 18.98 -36.67 -2.25
CA PRO A 67 19.21 -35.48 -3.05
C PRO A 67 19.16 -34.23 -2.17
N THR A 68 20.02 -33.26 -2.49
CA THR A 68 20.09 -31.96 -1.81
C THR A 68 19.41 -30.90 -2.66
N ILE A 69 18.47 -30.16 -2.07
CA ILE A 69 17.78 -29.04 -2.70
C ILE A 69 18.14 -27.76 -1.95
N SER A 70 18.62 -26.75 -2.67
CA SER A 70 18.96 -25.46 -2.09
C SER A 70 17.75 -24.51 -2.12
N LEU A 71 17.37 -24.01 -0.95
CA LEU A 71 16.36 -22.98 -0.76
C LEU A 71 17.07 -21.68 -0.34
N GLN A 72 17.34 -20.83 -1.32
CA GLN A 72 18.06 -19.58 -1.09
C GLN A 72 17.13 -18.49 -0.51
N TYR A 73 17.73 -17.55 0.23
CA TYR A 73 17.08 -16.31 0.71
C TYR A 73 16.01 -16.48 1.81
N VAL A 74 16.07 -17.55 2.61
CA VAL A 74 15.18 -17.71 3.77
C VAL A 74 15.95 -17.64 5.08
N GLU A 75 15.47 -16.80 6.00
CA GLU A 75 16.03 -16.69 7.33
C GLU A 75 15.83 -17.99 8.12
N LYS A 76 16.87 -18.45 8.83
CA LYS A 76 16.84 -19.68 9.61
C LYS A 76 15.63 -19.78 10.54
N ARG A 77 15.34 -18.73 11.32
CA ARG A 77 14.26 -18.74 12.31
C ARG A 77 12.88 -18.87 11.67
N ALA A 78 12.67 -18.19 10.54
CA ALA A 78 11.43 -18.29 9.76
C ALA A 78 11.25 -19.72 9.22
N PHE A 79 12.33 -20.32 8.71
CA PHE A 79 12.29 -21.69 8.24
C PHE A 79 12.06 -22.70 9.37
N ASP A 80 12.64 -22.49 10.55
CA ASP A 80 12.38 -23.33 11.73
C ASP A 80 10.89 -23.29 12.13
N HIS A 81 10.22 -22.15 11.99
CA HIS A 81 8.78 -22.04 12.25
C HIS A 81 7.96 -22.82 11.21
N LEU A 82 8.36 -22.77 9.94
CA LEU A 82 7.78 -23.58 8.88
C LEU A 82 7.93 -25.08 9.17
N LEU A 83 9.13 -25.53 9.56
CA LEU A 83 9.37 -26.93 9.90
C LEU A 83 8.55 -27.40 11.10
N ARG A 84 8.43 -26.56 12.14
CA ARG A 84 7.56 -26.84 13.29
C ARG A 84 6.11 -27.00 12.85
N TYR A 85 5.62 -26.09 12.01
CA TYR A 85 4.27 -26.17 11.45
C TYR A 85 4.05 -27.48 10.67
N ILE A 86 4.99 -27.85 9.79
CA ILE A 86 4.91 -29.09 9.00
C ILE A 86 4.86 -30.33 9.91
N ARG A 87 5.63 -30.33 11.00
CA ARG A 87 5.63 -31.42 12.00
C ARG A 87 4.39 -31.46 12.88
N GLY A 88 3.52 -30.44 12.83
CA GLY A 88 2.35 -30.31 13.69
C GLY A 88 2.65 -29.74 15.08
N ASP A 89 3.83 -29.14 15.26
CA ASP A 89 4.21 -28.47 16.51
C ASP A 89 3.56 -27.08 16.63
N GLN A 90 3.40 -26.60 17.87
CA GLN A 90 2.94 -25.23 18.14
C GLN A 90 3.99 -24.20 17.68
N VAL A 91 3.56 -23.22 16.89
CA VAL A 91 4.41 -22.11 16.44
C VAL A 91 4.18 -20.89 17.34
N HIS A 92 5.22 -20.47 18.05
CA HIS A 92 5.20 -19.29 18.90
C HIS A 92 6.12 -18.20 18.35
N PHE A 93 5.53 -17.07 17.98
CA PHE A 93 6.27 -15.89 17.57
C PHE A 93 6.72 -15.10 18.79
N HIS A 94 8.01 -14.77 18.84
CA HIS A 94 8.60 -14.00 19.94
C HIS A 94 8.87 -12.55 19.56
N SER A 95 8.92 -12.25 18.26
CA SER A 95 9.22 -10.93 17.74
C SER A 95 8.47 -10.65 16.44
N ILE A 96 8.28 -9.37 16.15
CA ILE A 96 7.60 -8.90 14.94
C ILE A 96 8.44 -9.21 13.69
N SER A 97 9.76 -9.02 13.76
CA SER A 97 10.67 -9.35 12.66
C SER A 97 10.60 -10.83 12.31
N THR A 98 10.65 -11.73 13.29
CA THR A 98 10.51 -13.17 13.05
C THR A 98 9.15 -13.55 12.47
N ALA A 99 8.07 -12.91 12.94
CA ALA A 99 6.72 -13.17 12.42
C ALA A 99 6.58 -12.66 10.98
N ARG A 100 7.16 -11.51 10.66
CA ARG A 100 7.17 -10.93 9.30
C ARG A 100 7.97 -11.80 8.34
N ALA A 101 9.17 -12.25 8.72
CA ALA A 101 9.98 -13.17 7.92
C ALA A 101 9.31 -14.55 7.76
N THR A 102 8.60 -15.01 8.80
CA THR A 102 7.80 -16.25 8.69
C THR A 102 6.63 -16.07 7.74
N LEU A 103 6.00 -14.89 7.69
CA LEU A 103 4.97 -14.57 6.70
C LEU A 103 5.53 -14.58 5.27
N ASP A 104 6.73 -14.02 5.05
CA ASP A 104 7.41 -14.08 3.75
C ASP A 104 7.65 -15.54 3.33
N ALA A 105 8.19 -16.35 4.24
CA ALA A 105 8.42 -17.78 3.99
C ALA A 105 7.09 -18.53 3.73
N ALA A 106 6.05 -18.26 4.52
CA ALA A 106 4.75 -18.88 4.35
C ALA A 106 4.11 -18.53 3.00
N HIS A 107 4.30 -17.30 2.50
CA HIS A 107 3.90 -16.92 1.15
C HIS A 107 4.72 -17.67 0.09
N SER A 108 6.05 -17.66 0.19
CA SER A 108 6.94 -18.34 -0.78
C SER A 108 6.69 -19.84 -0.89
N TYR A 109 6.36 -20.50 0.23
CA TYR A 109 6.11 -21.94 0.30
C TYR A 109 4.62 -22.29 0.36
N LEU A 110 3.71 -21.35 0.07
CA LEU A 110 2.27 -21.58 0.01
C LEU A 110 1.70 -22.32 1.24
N CYS A 111 1.98 -21.80 2.43
CA CYS A 111 1.50 -22.34 3.69
C CYS A 111 0.45 -21.38 4.30
N SER A 112 -0.81 -21.54 3.89
CA SER A 112 -1.94 -20.66 4.25
C SER A 112 -2.17 -20.53 5.75
N GLU A 113 -2.27 -21.65 6.48
CA GLU A 113 -2.51 -21.62 7.92
C GLU A 113 -1.34 -21.01 8.72
N LEU A 114 -0.09 -21.22 8.26
CA LEU A 114 1.07 -20.56 8.87
C LEU A 114 1.05 -19.05 8.64
N ALA A 115 0.73 -18.62 7.41
CA ALA A 115 0.58 -17.21 7.06
C ALA A 115 -0.52 -16.56 7.92
N LYS A 116 -1.65 -17.22 8.11
CA LYS A 116 -2.75 -16.76 8.96
C LYS A 116 -2.32 -16.58 10.42
N MET A 117 -1.59 -17.55 11.00
CA MET A 117 -1.03 -17.41 12.35
C MET A 117 -0.07 -16.21 12.46
N ALA A 118 0.79 -16.01 11.46
CA ALA A 118 1.71 -14.88 11.43
C ALA A 118 0.96 -13.54 11.29
N VAL A 119 -0.01 -13.44 10.39
CA VAL A 119 -0.87 -12.26 10.20
C VAL A 119 -1.61 -11.90 11.48
N ASP A 120 -2.25 -12.87 12.15
CA ASP A 120 -2.99 -12.60 13.38
C ASP A 120 -2.06 -12.12 14.51
N TYR A 121 -0.84 -12.65 14.60
CA TYR A 121 0.16 -12.18 15.54
C TYR A 121 0.62 -10.75 15.21
N LEU A 122 0.88 -10.45 13.95
CA LEU A 122 1.31 -9.12 13.49
C LEU A 122 0.22 -8.06 13.74
N ILE A 123 -1.04 -8.37 13.44
CA ILE A 123 -2.17 -7.46 13.71
C ILE A 123 -2.30 -7.19 15.22
N LYS A 124 -2.16 -8.22 16.07
CA LYS A 124 -2.25 -8.06 17.54
C LYS A 124 -1.14 -7.19 18.13
N ASN A 125 0.04 -7.18 17.52
CA ASN A 125 1.21 -6.45 17.99
C ASN A 125 1.51 -5.18 17.18
N LEU A 126 0.57 -4.76 16.35
CA LEU A 126 0.72 -3.61 15.47
C LEU A 126 0.74 -2.30 16.28
N ALA A 127 1.81 -1.51 16.13
CA ALA A 127 1.98 -0.23 16.79
C ALA A 127 2.63 0.79 15.85
N SER A 128 2.53 2.09 16.18
CA SER A 128 3.14 3.16 15.39
C SER A 128 4.67 3.03 15.26
N THR A 129 5.35 2.39 16.22
CA THR A 129 6.81 2.20 16.21
C THR A 129 7.29 1.08 15.29
N ASN A 130 6.42 0.14 14.94
CA ASN A 130 6.79 -1.06 14.18
C ASN A 130 6.03 -1.19 12.84
N VAL A 131 5.00 -0.38 12.62
CA VAL A 131 4.12 -0.48 11.45
C VAL A 131 4.86 -0.40 10.12
N LEU A 132 5.93 0.41 10.02
CA LEU A 132 6.71 0.53 8.78
C LEU A 132 7.43 -0.77 8.43
N SER A 133 8.02 -1.44 9.42
CA SER A 133 8.69 -2.74 9.23
C SER A 133 7.72 -3.84 8.79
N ILE A 134 6.46 -3.77 9.24
CA ILE A 134 5.43 -4.72 8.87
C ILE A 134 4.86 -4.38 7.48
N TYR A 135 4.68 -3.10 7.19
CA TYR A 135 4.16 -2.58 5.92
C TYR A 135 5.11 -2.86 4.75
N HIS A 136 6.42 -2.82 4.98
CA HIS A 136 7.43 -3.07 3.96
C HIS A 136 7.25 -4.43 3.27
N GLY A 137 7.25 -4.43 1.95
CA GLY A 137 7.05 -5.59 1.07
C GLY A 137 5.62 -6.14 1.05
N LEU A 138 4.75 -5.74 1.98
CA LEU A 138 3.43 -6.36 2.13
C LEU A 138 2.51 -6.11 0.95
N THR A 139 2.73 -4.98 0.25
CA THR A 139 1.96 -4.64 -0.96
C THR A 139 2.20 -5.58 -2.14
N LEU A 140 3.24 -6.40 -2.10
CA LEU A 140 3.51 -7.44 -3.10
C LEU A 140 2.63 -8.68 -2.91
N TYR A 141 2.13 -8.92 -1.69
CA TYR A 141 1.34 -10.09 -1.34
C TYR A 141 -0.16 -9.77 -1.21
N SER A 142 -0.52 -8.50 -1.11
CA SER A 142 -1.91 -8.07 -1.03
C SER A 142 -2.58 -8.08 -2.39
N ILE A 143 -3.90 -8.30 -2.41
CA ILE A 143 -4.73 -8.13 -3.59
C ILE A 143 -4.78 -6.63 -3.92
N ASN A 144 -4.26 -6.22 -5.08
CA ASN A 144 -4.46 -4.85 -5.54
C ASN A 144 -5.92 -4.73 -6.01
N PRO A 145 -6.68 -3.72 -5.55
CA PRO A 145 -8.03 -3.49 -6.06
C PRO A 145 -8.04 -3.06 -7.55
N ALA A 146 -6.88 -2.70 -8.12
CA ALA A 146 -6.75 -2.47 -9.56
C ALA A 146 -6.80 -3.77 -10.39
N ASP A 147 -6.42 -4.90 -9.80
CA ASP A 147 -6.51 -6.22 -10.45
C ASP A 147 -7.96 -6.74 -10.50
N GLU A 148 -8.91 -6.13 -9.76
CA GLU A 148 -10.34 -6.47 -9.84
C GLU A 148 -10.94 -6.22 -11.25
N LEU A 149 -10.33 -5.36 -12.08
CA LEU A 149 -10.85 -5.02 -13.41
C LEU A 149 -10.32 -5.91 -14.54
N GLU A 150 -9.23 -6.66 -14.33
CA GLU A 150 -8.66 -7.53 -15.39
C GLU A 150 -8.51 -9.01 -14.98
N GLN A 151 -8.74 -9.37 -13.71
CA GLN A 151 -8.58 -10.75 -13.24
C GLN A 151 -9.74 -11.23 -12.35
N ILE A 152 -10.98 -11.13 -12.85
CA ILE A 152 -11.99 -12.10 -12.41
C ILE A 152 -11.77 -13.34 -13.28
N PRO A 153 -11.05 -14.39 -12.84
CA PRO A 153 -11.23 -15.67 -13.48
C PRO A 153 -12.73 -15.96 -13.41
N SER A 154 -13.35 -16.18 -14.57
CA SER A 154 -14.77 -16.52 -14.71
C SER A 154 -15.15 -17.82 -13.96
N ALA A 155 -14.15 -18.50 -13.38
CA ALA A 155 -14.30 -19.65 -12.52
C ALA A 155 -14.34 -19.22 -11.05
N PRO A 156 -15.29 -19.73 -10.24
CA PRO A 156 -15.25 -19.55 -8.79
C PRO A 156 -13.90 -20.06 -8.24
N PRO A 157 -13.35 -19.43 -7.18
CA PRO A 157 -12.11 -19.87 -6.57
C PRO A 157 -12.24 -21.34 -6.16
N LEU A 158 -11.32 -22.18 -6.64
CA LEU A 158 -11.28 -23.57 -6.23
C LEU A 158 -11.06 -23.61 -4.70
N PRO A 159 -11.79 -24.47 -3.96
CA PRO A 159 -11.47 -24.72 -2.56
C PRO A 159 -10.02 -25.23 -2.44
N GLY A 160 -9.19 -24.59 -1.62
CA GLY A 160 -7.80 -24.97 -1.41
C GLY A 160 -6.75 -24.15 -2.19
N ASP A 161 -7.09 -22.98 -2.74
CA ASP A 161 -6.09 -22.07 -3.28
C ASP A 161 -5.40 -21.29 -2.15
N ASP A 162 -4.35 -21.91 -1.59
CA ASP A 162 -3.54 -21.34 -0.51
C ASP A 162 -3.04 -19.92 -0.85
N ALA A 163 -2.76 -19.61 -2.12
CA ALA A 163 -2.28 -18.30 -2.53
C ALA A 163 -3.35 -17.21 -2.34
N ILE A 164 -4.61 -17.50 -2.70
CA ILE A 164 -5.72 -16.57 -2.48
C ILE A 164 -5.95 -16.34 -0.98
N GLU A 165 -5.93 -17.41 -0.17
CA GLU A 165 -6.12 -17.29 1.27
C GLU A 165 -5.03 -16.42 1.93
N ILE A 166 -3.77 -16.64 1.54
CA ILE A 166 -2.64 -15.82 1.98
C ILE A 166 -2.84 -14.36 1.55
N ALA A 167 -3.22 -14.12 0.28
CA ALA A 167 -3.43 -12.78 -0.24
C ALA A 167 -4.55 -12.03 0.49
N VAL A 168 -5.65 -12.71 0.84
CA VAL A 168 -6.73 -12.15 1.68
C VAL A 168 -6.20 -11.80 3.08
N GLY A 169 -5.40 -12.68 3.69
CA GLY A 169 -4.74 -12.42 4.98
C GLY A 169 -3.81 -11.20 4.93
N CYS A 170 -2.94 -11.13 3.93
CA CYS A 170 -2.02 -10.01 3.70
C CYS A 170 -2.77 -8.70 3.44
N THR A 171 -3.89 -8.74 2.72
CA THR A 171 -4.75 -7.58 2.49
C THR A 171 -5.37 -7.06 3.79
N ARG A 172 -5.81 -7.95 4.68
CA ARG A 172 -6.29 -7.57 6.03
C ARG A 172 -5.18 -6.91 6.84
N LEU A 173 -3.97 -7.48 6.84
CA LEU A 173 -2.82 -6.91 7.53
C LEU A 173 -2.45 -5.53 6.95
N LEU A 174 -2.43 -5.40 5.62
CA LEU A 174 -2.12 -4.16 4.91
C LEU A 174 -3.08 -3.04 5.32
N ASN A 175 -4.39 -3.33 5.33
CA ASN A 175 -5.40 -2.38 5.78
C ASN A 175 -5.22 -1.98 7.25
N ALA A 176 -4.86 -2.93 8.12
CA ALA A 176 -4.55 -2.63 9.51
C ALA A 176 -3.32 -1.70 9.63
N CYS A 177 -2.24 -1.99 8.90
CA CYS A 177 -1.05 -1.14 8.83
C CYS A 177 -1.40 0.26 8.36
N LEU A 178 -2.13 0.39 7.25
CA LEU A 178 -2.55 1.68 6.70
C LEU A 178 -3.40 2.48 7.69
N ASN A 179 -4.32 1.84 8.43
CA ASN A 179 -5.10 2.54 9.46
C ASN A 179 -4.23 3.11 10.59
N VAL A 180 -3.19 2.39 11.01
CA VAL A 180 -2.24 2.87 12.02
C VAL A 180 -1.38 4.00 11.45
N ILE A 181 -0.88 3.87 10.22
CA ILE A 181 -0.12 4.92 9.54
C ILE A 181 -0.98 6.18 9.38
N ASP A 182 -2.22 6.04 8.93
CA ASP A 182 -3.12 7.18 8.71
C ASP A 182 -3.46 7.90 10.01
N SER A 183 -3.57 7.17 11.13
CA SER A 183 -3.95 7.75 12.43
C SER A 183 -2.77 8.36 13.20
N ALA A 184 -1.56 7.85 13.02
CA ALA A 184 -0.32 8.31 13.68
C ALA A 184 0.73 8.82 12.67
N ALA A 185 0.28 9.44 11.57
CA ALA A 185 1.12 9.79 10.43
C ALA A 185 2.32 10.67 10.79
N ASP A 186 2.12 11.66 11.68
CA ASP A 186 3.16 12.60 12.11
C ASP A 186 4.37 11.89 12.73
N ASP A 187 4.13 10.88 13.56
CA ASP A 187 5.18 10.11 14.25
C ASP A 187 5.79 9.08 13.32
N VAL A 188 4.96 8.38 12.55
CA VAL A 188 5.39 7.30 11.65
C VAL A 188 6.30 7.84 10.55
N LEU A 189 5.95 8.94 9.88
CA LEU A 189 6.75 9.49 8.79
C LEU A 189 8.11 10.07 9.24
N ARG A 190 8.31 10.29 10.54
CA ARG A 190 9.59 10.77 11.09
C ARG A 190 10.58 9.66 11.41
N GLN A 191 10.13 8.41 11.41
CA GLN A 191 10.96 7.26 11.75
C GLN A 191 11.98 6.94 10.65
N GLU A 192 13.14 6.43 11.06
CA GLU A 192 14.20 6.01 10.15
C GLU A 192 13.75 4.87 9.22
N GLY A 193 12.84 4.00 9.70
CA GLY A 193 12.26 2.92 8.89
C GLY A 193 11.50 3.41 7.65
N PHE A 194 11.16 4.71 7.55
CA PHE A 194 10.58 5.26 6.33
C PHE A 194 11.60 5.24 5.17
N GLU A 195 12.89 5.38 5.46
CA GLU A 195 13.98 5.33 4.47
C GLU A 195 14.10 3.96 3.81
N GLU A 196 13.65 2.89 4.47
CA GLU A 196 13.72 1.50 3.98
C GLU A 196 12.60 1.13 3.00
N LEU A 197 11.55 1.96 2.89
CA LEU A 197 10.44 1.69 1.99
C LEU A 197 10.84 1.82 0.52
N THR A 198 10.14 1.06 -0.33
CA THR A 198 10.27 1.15 -1.78
C THR A 198 9.58 2.40 -2.34
N ILE A 199 9.98 2.83 -3.54
CA ILE A 199 9.36 3.98 -4.21
C ILE A 199 7.84 3.81 -4.40
N GLN A 200 7.38 2.57 -4.67
CA GLN A 200 5.95 2.27 -4.86
C GLN A 200 5.17 2.41 -3.56
N GLU A 201 5.75 1.97 -2.44
CA GLU A 201 5.15 2.10 -1.12
C GLU A 201 5.02 3.57 -0.70
N ILE A 202 6.05 4.37 -0.97
CA ILE A 202 6.05 5.80 -0.71
C ILE A 202 5.05 6.53 -1.59
N ALA A 203 5.01 6.20 -2.89
CA ALA A 203 4.03 6.76 -3.80
C ALA A 203 2.60 6.49 -3.31
N ARG A 204 2.33 5.27 -2.84
CA ARG A 204 1.04 4.90 -2.24
C ARG A 204 0.76 5.74 -1.00
N LEU A 205 1.68 5.84 -0.03
CA LEU A 205 1.47 6.62 1.18
C LEU A 205 1.28 8.12 0.89
N ALA A 206 2.11 8.71 0.03
CA ALA A 206 2.07 10.14 -0.27
C ALA A 206 0.75 10.56 -0.94
N ARG A 207 0.16 9.71 -1.79
CA ARG A 207 -1.12 9.99 -2.47
C ARG A 207 -2.37 9.84 -1.61
N ARG A 208 -2.31 9.16 -0.47
CA ARG A 208 -3.49 8.85 0.35
C ARG A 208 -4.14 10.11 0.94
N ASP A 209 -5.44 10.25 0.73
CA ASP A 209 -6.21 11.33 1.35
C ASP A 209 -6.43 11.12 2.85
N GLU A 210 -6.31 9.90 3.35
CA GLU A 210 -6.63 9.52 4.73
C GLU A 210 -5.55 9.86 5.77
N LEU A 211 -4.32 10.21 5.35
CA LEU A 211 -3.23 10.54 6.26
C LEU A 211 -3.57 11.76 7.13
N LYS A 212 -3.69 11.56 8.45
CA LYS A 212 -3.96 12.63 9.41
C LYS A 212 -2.68 13.37 9.77
N LEU A 213 -2.22 14.21 8.85
CA LEU A 213 -1.07 15.07 9.08
C LEU A 213 -1.45 16.34 9.85
N GLY A 214 -0.65 16.68 10.85
CA GLY A 214 -0.71 18.00 11.50
C GLY A 214 -0.26 19.10 10.53
N LYS A 215 0.80 18.84 9.77
CA LYS A 215 1.38 19.74 8.76
C LYS A 215 1.88 18.95 7.55
N GLU A 216 1.66 19.48 6.34
CA GLU A 216 2.19 18.87 5.10
C GLU A 216 3.73 18.93 5.02
N THR A 217 4.38 19.81 5.79
CA THR A 217 5.85 19.87 5.88
C THR A 217 6.46 18.57 6.38
N ILE A 218 5.72 17.79 7.19
CA ILE A 218 6.19 16.50 7.71
C ILE A 218 6.38 15.51 6.56
N LEU A 219 5.39 15.42 5.67
CA LEU A 219 5.49 14.56 4.48
C LEU A 219 6.61 15.04 3.56
N PHE A 220 6.69 16.35 3.30
CA PHE A 220 7.75 16.90 2.47
C PHE A 220 9.15 16.54 3.01
N ASN A 221 9.39 16.74 4.31
CA ASN A 221 10.67 16.43 4.94
C ASN A 221 10.97 14.92 4.92
N ALA A 222 9.96 14.06 5.07
CA ALA A 222 10.12 12.62 4.97
C ALA A 222 10.54 12.20 3.54
N LEU A 223 9.92 12.78 2.51
CA LEU A 223 10.30 12.56 1.11
C LEU A 223 11.70 13.07 0.79
N GLU A 224 12.07 14.24 1.32
CA GLU A 224 13.42 14.78 1.15
C GLU A 224 14.48 13.87 1.80
N LYS A 225 14.22 13.37 3.01
CA LYS A 225 15.13 12.42 3.67
C LYS A 225 15.24 11.12 2.89
N TRP A 226 14.10 10.56 2.45
CA TRP A 226 14.10 9.33 1.67
C TRP A 226 14.89 9.49 0.37
N SER A 227 14.64 10.54 -0.41
CA SER A 227 15.37 10.79 -1.67
C SER A 227 16.87 10.99 -1.44
N ALA A 228 17.26 11.68 -0.38
CA ALA A 228 18.67 11.80 0.00
C ALA A 228 19.29 10.45 0.40
N SER A 229 18.54 9.57 1.06
CA SER A 229 18.97 8.21 1.40
C SER A 229 19.13 7.35 0.16
N GLU A 230 18.18 7.44 -0.76
CA GLU A 230 18.20 6.70 -2.02
C GLU A 230 19.39 7.13 -2.89
N CYS A 231 19.66 8.44 -3.04
CA CYS A 231 20.87 8.90 -3.71
C CYS A 231 22.15 8.29 -3.11
N ARG A 232 22.25 8.27 -1.77
CA ARG A 232 23.39 7.67 -1.06
C ARG A 232 23.52 6.17 -1.33
N ARG A 233 22.42 5.42 -1.40
CA ARG A 233 22.43 3.98 -1.74
C ARG A 233 22.97 3.72 -3.13
N HIS A 234 22.68 4.60 -4.09
CA HIS A 234 23.19 4.52 -5.47
C HIS A 234 24.59 5.14 -5.63
N GLY A 235 25.22 5.61 -4.55
CA GLY A 235 26.55 6.22 -4.58
C GLY A 235 26.59 7.61 -5.25
N ILE A 236 25.46 8.31 -5.30
CA ILE A 236 25.31 9.61 -5.93
C ILE A 236 25.15 10.68 -4.84
N GLU A 237 25.76 11.86 -5.04
CA GLU A 237 25.58 12.98 -4.10
C GLU A 237 24.13 13.49 -4.10
N PRO A 238 23.55 13.78 -2.92
CA PRO A 238 22.15 14.18 -2.78
C PRO A 238 21.94 15.67 -3.15
N THR A 239 22.17 16.00 -4.42
CA THR A 239 21.84 17.31 -5.00
C THR A 239 20.33 17.46 -5.21
N PRO A 240 19.77 18.68 -5.27
CA PRO A 240 18.31 18.87 -5.47
C PRO A 240 17.78 18.18 -6.73
N ASN A 241 18.53 18.21 -7.84
CA ASN A 241 18.16 17.52 -9.07
C ASN A 241 18.16 15.99 -8.89
N ASN A 242 19.21 15.43 -8.28
CA ASN A 242 19.29 13.99 -8.05
C ASN A 242 18.19 13.50 -7.09
N LYS A 243 17.85 14.29 -6.06
CA LYS A 243 16.72 13.99 -5.15
C LYS A 243 15.39 14.02 -5.90
N ARG A 244 15.23 14.97 -6.83
CA ARG A 244 14.05 15.05 -7.69
C ARG A 244 13.97 13.88 -8.67
N ASP A 245 15.10 13.42 -9.21
CA ASP A 245 15.11 12.25 -10.09
C ASP A 245 14.86 10.95 -9.33
N ALA A 246 15.31 10.86 -8.07
CA ALA A 246 15.10 9.70 -7.21
C ALA A 246 13.61 9.47 -6.85
N LEU A 247 12.85 10.55 -6.68
CA LEU A 247 11.42 10.52 -6.42
C LEU A 247 10.68 11.11 -7.61
N SER A 248 9.93 10.30 -8.36
CA SER A 248 9.20 10.81 -9.54
C SER A 248 8.38 12.07 -9.25
N ASP A 249 8.29 12.96 -10.24
CA ASP A 249 7.54 14.23 -10.16
C ASP A 249 6.13 14.05 -9.58
N GLU A 250 5.46 12.93 -9.87
CA GLU A 250 4.12 12.65 -9.34
C GLU A 250 4.07 12.54 -7.81
N ILE A 251 5.15 12.06 -7.18
CA ILE A 251 5.25 11.97 -5.72
C ILE A 251 5.48 13.37 -5.14
N TRP A 252 6.39 14.16 -5.71
CA TRP A 252 6.63 15.53 -5.27
C TRP A 252 5.37 16.41 -5.36
N TYR A 253 4.56 16.25 -6.41
CA TYR A 253 3.31 17.00 -6.56
C TYR A 253 2.14 16.47 -5.71
N SER A 254 2.27 15.30 -5.08
CA SER A 254 1.25 14.77 -4.17
C SER A 254 1.21 15.51 -2.81
N VAL A 255 2.28 16.24 -2.48
CA VAL A 255 2.34 17.13 -1.32
C VAL A 255 1.43 18.34 -1.55
N ARG A 256 0.62 18.69 -0.54
CA ARG A 256 -0.40 19.73 -0.67
C ARG A 256 0.16 21.10 -0.33
N TYR A 257 1.08 21.59 -1.15
CA TYR A 257 1.79 22.86 -0.93
C TYR A 257 0.85 24.06 -0.73
N LEU A 258 -0.31 24.06 -1.40
CA LEU A 258 -1.31 25.14 -1.31
C LEU A 258 -1.98 25.24 0.07
N LEU A 259 -1.77 24.27 0.95
CA LEU A 259 -2.27 24.25 2.32
C LEU A 259 -1.21 24.64 3.36
N MET A 260 0.03 24.82 2.94
CA MET A 260 1.11 25.31 3.79
C MET A 260 0.98 26.82 3.97
N THR A 261 1.53 27.34 5.07
CA THR A 261 1.73 28.79 5.18
C THR A 261 2.84 29.25 4.25
N ASP A 262 2.86 30.54 3.93
CA ASP A 262 3.96 31.19 3.21
C ASP A 262 5.33 30.87 3.83
N ARG A 263 5.44 31.01 5.16
CA ARG A 263 6.65 30.68 5.91
C ARG A 263 7.05 29.20 5.79
N GLU A 264 6.10 28.29 5.96
CA GLU A 264 6.36 26.84 5.85
C GLU A 264 6.82 26.44 4.44
N PHE A 265 6.25 27.07 3.41
CA PHE A 265 6.64 26.82 2.02
C PHE A 265 8.01 27.42 1.70
N ILE A 266 8.30 28.64 2.15
CA ILE A 266 9.57 29.33 1.91
C ILE A 266 10.73 28.61 2.60
N GLU A 267 10.59 28.28 3.89
CA GLU A 267 11.66 27.65 4.67
C GLU A 267 11.89 26.18 4.30
N GLY A 268 10.92 25.49 3.69
CA GLY A 268 11.03 24.08 3.31
C GLY A 268 11.12 23.87 1.79
N PRO A 269 10.00 23.62 1.09
CA PRO A 269 9.98 23.30 -0.34
C PRO A 269 10.74 24.27 -1.24
N MET A 270 10.64 25.58 -1.02
CA MET A 270 11.33 26.57 -1.85
C MET A 270 12.84 26.58 -1.57
N ALA A 271 13.26 26.53 -0.30
CA ALA A 271 14.67 26.54 0.08
C ALA A 271 15.41 25.27 -0.32
N SER A 272 14.72 24.13 -0.40
CA SER A 272 15.32 22.85 -0.78
C SER A 272 15.84 22.80 -2.23
N GLY A 273 15.34 23.67 -3.11
CA GLY A 273 15.65 23.70 -4.53
C GLY A 273 15.09 22.52 -5.34
N ILE A 274 14.25 21.67 -4.73
CA ILE A 274 13.61 20.53 -5.40
C ILE A 274 12.56 21.02 -6.41
N LEU A 275 11.79 22.04 -6.03
CA LEU A 275 10.88 22.73 -6.93
C LEU A 275 11.67 23.75 -7.75
N SER A 276 11.38 23.83 -9.05
CA SER A 276 11.99 24.84 -9.92
C SER A 276 11.58 26.25 -9.47
N SER A 277 12.36 27.25 -9.88
CA SER A 277 12.06 28.65 -9.56
C SER A 277 10.69 29.09 -10.09
N GLY A 278 10.30 28.61 -11.28
CA GLY A 278 8.99 28.86 -11.88
C GLY A 278 7.84 28.21 -11.10
N GLU A 279 7.99 26.94 -10.72
CA GLU A 279 7.01 26.21 -9.89
C GLU A 279 6.83 26.89 -8.53
N SER A 280 7.94 27.22 -7.86
CA SER A 280 7.94 27.86 -6.55
C SER A 280 7.28 29.23 -6.57
N ALA A 281 7.59 30.06 -7.58
CA ALA A 281 6.97 31.37 -7.76
C ALA A 281 5.45 31.26 -8.00
N ALA A 282 5.02 30.28 -8.79
CA ALA A 282 3.61 30.05 -9.07
C ALA A 282 2.84 29.56 -7.83
N ILE A 283 3.44 28.69 -7.01
CA ILE A 283 2.83 28.20 -5.76
C ILE A 283 2.72 29.34 -4.74
N VAL A 284 3.78 30.12 -4.52
CA VAL A 284 3.73 31.27 -3.58
C VAL A 284 2.71 32.32 -4.01
N ALA A 285 2.63 32.63 -5.30
CA ALA A 285 1.61 33.56 -5.80
C ALA A 285 0.19 33.10 -5.44
N LYS A 286 -0.09 31.79 -5.50
CA LYS A 286 -1.37 31.21 -5.09
C LYS A 286 -1.57 31.24 -3.57
N ILE A 287 -0.54 30.92 -2.78
CA ILE A 287 -0.60 30.97 -1.31
C ILE A 287 -0.89 32.41 -0.82
N LEU A 288 -0.26 33.41 -1.44
CA LEU A 288 -0.46 34.83 -1.13
C LEU A 288 -1.76 35.43 -1.70
N GLY A 289 -2.58 34.64 -2.40
CA GLY A 289 -3.88 35.07 -2.92
C GLY A 289 -3.82 35.95 -4.18
N HIS A 290 -2.69 35.98 -4.89
CA HIS A 290 -2.59 36.67 -6.18
C HIS A 290 -3.28 35.88 -7.29
N ASN A 291 -4.61 35.99 -7.36
CA ASN A 291 -5.38 35.57 -8.53
C ASN A 291 -5.14 36.57 -9.67
N LYS A 292 -4.15 36.31 -10.53
CA LYS A 292 -4.02 37.07 -11.78
C LYS A 292 -5.26 36.80 -12.65
N HIS A 293 -6.22 37.72 -12.62
CA HIS A 293 -7.20 37.89 -13.69
C HIS A 293 -6.44 38.36 -14.94
N GLN A 294 -5.83 37.44 -15.68
CA GLN A 294 -5.55 37.58 -17.11
C GLN A 294 -4.96 36.26 -17.61
N GLN A 295 -5.79 35.54 -18.36
CA GLN A 295 -5.36 34.48 -19.24
C GLN A 295 -4.42 35.08 -20.29
N ASN A 296 -3.12 34.81 -20.16
CA ASN A 296 -2.25 34.71 -21.33
C ASN A 296 -1.99 33.23 -21.55
N ALA A 297 -2.50 32.72 -22.67
CA ALA A 297 -2.57 31.31 -23.05
C ALA A 297 -1.21 30.69 -23.43
N GLN A 298 -0.10 31.11 -22.81
CA GLN A 298 1.24 30.57 -23.05
C GLN A 298 1.98 30.11 -21.78
N ASP A 299 1.53 30.49 -20.58
CA ASP A 299 2.15 30.05 -19.30
C ASP A 299 1.52 28.77 -18.70
N SER A 300 0.63 28.12 -19.45
CA SER A 300 -0.08 26.89 -19.03
C SER A 300 0.83 25.67 -18.81
N HIS A 301 2.14 25.79 -19.06
CA HIS A 301 3.13 24.74 -18.79
C HIS A 301 3.84 24.87 -17.44
N ILE A 302 3.72 25.99 -16.73
CA ILE A 302 4.52 26.25 -15.50
C ILE A 302 3.83 25.71 -14.25
N ILE A 303 2.51 25.60 -14.26
CA ILE A 303 1.74 25.04 -13.14
C ILE A 303 1.32 23.64 -13.54
N PRO A 304 1.89 22.59 -12.92
CA PRO A 304 1.30 21.27 -13.06
C PRO A 304 -0.17 21.37 -12.63
N CYS A 305 -1.10 21.00 -13.50
CA CYS A 305 -2.52 20.78 -13.16
C CYS A 305 -2.72 19.71 -12.06
N ARG A 306 -1.62 19.22 -11.48
CA ARG A 306 -1.48 18.13 -10.52
C ARG A 306 -1.44 18.62 -9.06
N LEU A 307 -1.34 19.94 -8.81
CA LEU A 307 -1.33 20.46 -7.44
C LEU A 307 -2.68 20.28 -6.75
N ILE A 308 -2.67 19.62 -5.60
CA ILE A 308 -3.87 19.31 -4.82
C ILE A 308 -4.12 20.44 -3.81
N ALA A 309 -5.28 21.09 -3.93
CA ALA A 309 -5.74 22.15 -3.02
C ALA A 309 -6.69 21.64 -1.93
N THR A 310 -7.10 20.38 -1.98
CA THR A 310 -8.04 19.79 -1.01
C THR A 310 -7.27 19.24 0.19
N PRO A 311 -7.63 19.57 1.44
CA PRO A 311 -6.98 19.00 2.63
C PRO A 311 -7.08 17.49 2.73
N ARG A 312 -6.06 16.84 3.35
CA ARG A 312 -6.16 15.42 3.73
C ARG A 312 -7.36 15.27 4.65
N ASN A 313 -8.14 14.23 4.41
CA ASN A 313 -9.45 14.02 4.97
C ASN A 313 -9.38 13.97 6.50
N ARG A 314 -9.63 15.11 7.16
CA ARG A 314 -9.99 15.15 8.56
C ARG A 314 -11.40 14.59 8.69
N LYS A 315 -11.57 13.26 8.64
CA LYS A 315 -12.87 12.65 8.96
C LYS A 315 -13.21 13.01 10.40
N SER A 316 -14.03 14.04 10.60
CA SER A 316 -14.97 14.03 11.72
C SER A 316 -15.84 12.80 11.50
N SER A 317 -15.92 11.93 12.50
CA SER A 317 -16.82 10.78 12.52
C SER A 317 -18.25 11.17 12.16
N VAL A 318 -18.67 10.96 10.92
CA VAL A 318 -20.06 10.62 10.58
C VAL A 318 -20.02 9.65 9.41
N VAL A 319 -20.32 8.39 9.73
CA VAL A 319 -20.81 7.42 8.77
C VAL A 319 -22.07 8.02 8.13
N LYS A 320 -21.98 8.54 6.91
CA LYS A 320 -23.17 8.65 6.05
C LYS A 320 -23.30 7.32 5.32
N SER A 321 -23.89 6.37 6.02
CA SER A 321 -24.63 5.27 5.42
C SER A 321 -25.55 5.81 4.34
N LYS A 322 -25.55 5.19 3.16
CA LYS A 322 -26.51 5.42 2.08
C LYS A 322 -27.92 5.50 2.67
N SER A 323 -28.51 6.70 2.75
CA SER A 323 -29.93 6.87 3.02
C SER A 323 -30.62 7.20 1.71
N ILE A 324 -31.41 6.25 1.24
CA ILE A 324 -32.49 6.43 0.26
C ILE A 324 -33.15 7.80 0.46
N MET A 325 -33.13 8.64 -0.58
CA MET A 325 -33.68 9.99 -0.52
C MET A 325 -35.20 9.92 -0.30
N LYS A 326 -35.68 10.50 0.81
CA LYS A 326 -37.11 10.77 1.03
C LYS A 326 -37.59 11.89 0.08
N PRO A 327 -38.84 11.81 -0.43
CA PRO A 327 -39.33 12.63 -1.54
C PRO A 327 -39.83 14.02 -1.08
N GLY A 328 -38.93 14.85 -0.55
CA GLY A 328 -39.31 16.20 -0.08
C GLY A 328 -38.24 17.28 -0.23
N LYS A 329 -36.99 16.94 -0.57
CA LYS A 329 -35.91 17.94 -0.75
C LYS A 329 -35.78 18.49 -2.17
N LYS A 330 -36.32 17.78 -3.18
CA LYS A 330 -36.32 18.24 -4.57
C LYS A 330 -37.25 19.44 -4.78
N GLU A 331 -38.40 19.44 -4.09
CA GLU A 331 -39.40 20.51 -4.14
C GLU A 331 -38.90 21.84 -3.54
N CYS A 332 -38.05 21.79 -2.51
CA CYS A 332 -37.52 23.00 -1.86
C CYS A 332 -36.43 23.70 -2.70
N ASP A 333 -35.61 22.94 -3.44
CA ASP A 333 -34.57 23.49 -4.32
C ASP A 333 -35.17 24.04 -5.62
N ASP A 334 -36.23 23.41 -6.14
CA ASP A 334 -36.98 23.91 -7.29
C ASP A 334 -37.78 25.17 -6.94
N ASN A 335 -38.36 25.25 -5.73
CA ASN A 335 -38.98 26.49 -5.22
C ASN A 335 -37.97 27.64 -5.04
N LYS A 336 -36.72 27.35 -4.64
CA LYS A 336 -35.68 28.38 -4.50
C LYS A 336 -35.21 28.92 -5.85
N LYS A 337 -35.17 28.08 -6.89
CA LYS A 337 -34.86 28.49 -8.27
C LYS A 337 -36.02 29.27 -8.92
N ASN A 338 -37.27 28.89 -8.67
CA ASN A 338 -38.44 29.62 -9.16
C ASN A 338 -38.57 31.01 -8.51
N ARG A 339 -38.33 31.12 -7.21
CA ARG A 339 -38.36 32.40 -6.48
C ARG A 339 -37.31 33.41 -6.98
N ARG A 340 -36.14 32.93 -7.46
CA ARG A 340 -35.11 33.78 -8.07
C ARG A 340 -35.49 34.27 -9.48
N LYS A 341 -36.21 33.46 -10.27
CA LYS A 341 -36.73 33.88 -11.58
C LYS A 341 -37.87 34.89 -11.44
N GLU A 342 -38.71 34.74 -10.42
CA GLU A 342 -39.82 35.66 -10.15
C GLU A 342 -39.33 37.06 -9.76
N CYS A 343 -38.30 37.16 -8.90
CA CYS A 343 -37.65 38.44 -8.56
C CYS A 343 -37.01 39.15 -9.77
N ALA A 344 -36.43 38.40 -10.73
CA ALA A 344 -35.86 39.00 -11.94
C ALA A 344 -36.94 39.61 -12.86
N SER A 345 -38.08 38.94 -12.98
CA SER A 345 -39.22 39.44 -13.77
C SER A 345 -39.97 40.61 -13.09
N GLN A 346 -40.00 40.65 -11.76
CA GLN A 346 -40.60 41.75 -11.00
C GLN A 346 -39.74 43.03 -11.07
N GLY A 347 -38.41 42.89 -11.09
CA GLY A 347 -37.48 43.99 -11.34
C GLY A 347 -37.64 44.60 -12.75
N GLN A 348 -37.84 43.77 -13.78
CA GLN A 348 -38.10 44.25 -15.15
C GLN A 348 -39.45 44.98 -15.27
N ARG A 349 -40.51 44.54 -14.57
CA ARG A 349 -41.81 45.25 -14.56
C ARG A 349 -41.77 46.58 -13.80
N ALA A 350 -40.95 46.69 -12.76
CA ALA A 350 -40.76 47.94 -12.02
C ALA A 350 -40.03 49.00 -12.87
N CYS A 351 -38.98 48.61 -13.59
CA CYS A 351 -38.29 49.52 -14.51
C CYS A 351 -39.17 49.99 -15.67
N ALA A 352 -40.05 49.13 -16.20
CA ALA A 352 -41.00 49.52 -17.24
C ALA A 352 -42.05 50.54 -16.75
N ARG A 353 -42.54 50.41 -15.50
CA ARG A 353 -43.51 51.37 -14.92
C ARG A 353 -42.87 52.72 -14.59
N VAL A 354 -41.61 52.75 -14.16
CA VAL A 354 -40.87 53.99 -13.91
C VAL A 354 -40.59 54.71 -15.23
N GLY A 355 -40.22 53.96 -16.29
CA GLY A 355 -40.06 54.52 -17.64
C GLY A 355 -41.34 55.16 -18.18
N ASP A 356 -42.50 54.50 -18.01
CA ASP A 356 -43.79 55.01 -18.51
C ASP A 356 -44.27 56.28 -17.75
N LEU A 357 -43.95 56.38 -16.46
CA LEU A 357 -44.23 57.58 -15.65
C LEU A 357 -43.33 58.76 -16.02
N VAL A 358 -42.06 58.51 -16.33
CA VAL A 358 -41.12 59.56 -16.77
C VAL A 358 -41.50 60.08 -18.16
N ILE A 359 -41.93 59.19 -19.08
CA ILE A 359 -42.40 59.61 -20.40
C ILE A 359 -43.70 60.42 -20.31
N ARG A 360 -44.66 60.05 -19.46
CA ARG A 360 -45.87 60.88 -19.22
C ARG A 360 -45.56 62.21 -18.55
N ALA A 361 -44.63 62.24 -17.60
CA ALA A 361 -44.22 63.49 -16.96
C ALA A 361 -43.55 64.45 -17.94
N LEU A 362 -42.71 63.93 -18.85
CA LEU A 362 -42.08 64.74 -19.89
C LEU A 362 -43.09 65.21 -20.95
N ALA A 363 -44.10 64.40 -21.29
CA ALA A 363 -45.17 64.81 -22.19
C ALA A 363 -46.02 65.97 -21.62
N CYS A 364 -46.19 66.09 -20.30
CA CYS A 364 -46.88 67.22 -19.67
C CYS A 364 -46.02 68.49 -19.50
N VAL A 365 -44.69 68.40 -19.73
CA VAL A 365 -43.77 69.56 -19.62
C VAL A 365 -43.50 70.20 -21.00
N PHE A 366 -43.78 69.47 -22.09
CA PHE A 366 -43.54 69.91 -23.46
C PHE A 366 -44.82 70.09 -24.30
N ASP A 367 -46.00 70.18 -23.66
CA ASP A 367 -47.25 70.70 -24.24
C ASP A 367 -47.57 72.10 -23.68
#